data_AF-A0A7N2MGR5-F1
#
_entry.id   AF-A0A7N2MGR5-F1
#
_cell.length_a   1.000
_cell.length_b   1.000
_cell.length_c   1.000
_cell.angle_alpha   90.00
_cell.angle_beta   90.00
_cell.angle_gamma   90.00
#
_symmetry.space_group_name_H-M   'P 1'
#
loop_
_entity.id
_entity.type
_entity.pdbx_description
1 polymer ?
#
loop_
_entity_poly.entity_id
_entity_poly.type
_entity_poly.pdbx_seq_one_letter_code
_entity_poly.pdbx_strand_id
1 'polypeptide(L)' 'MFVSSLETKIGLKSLPDEMRDLSSLQILEIRRCPELQRRCEKETGQDWDKIAHITEVYIVGEPMEWQYAPPEYF' A
#
# COMPACT_ATOMS: atom_id res chain seq x y z
N MET A 1 18.28 13.25 -24.30
CA MET A 1 17.96 13.60 -22.89
C MET A 1 16.95 12.58 -22.42
N PHE A 2 17.42 11.47 -21.83
CA PHE A 2 16.54 10.45 -21.28
C PHE A 2 16.13 10.94 -19.90
N VAL A 3 14.88 11.40 -19.78
CA VAL A 3 14.28 11.55 -18.46
C VAL A 3 14.29 10.16 -17.85
N SER A 4 15.14 9.98 -16.84
CA SER A 4 15.16 8.79 -16.02
C SER A 4 13.79 8.70 -15.38
N SER A 5 12.90 7.94 -16.01
CA SER A 5 11.60 7.57 -15.46
C SER A 5 11.90 6.68 -14.26
N LEU A 6 12.28 7.29 -13.14
CA LEU A 6 11.89 6.78 -11.84
C LEU A 6 10.38 7.01 -11.78
N GLU A 7 9.64 6.15 -12.50
CA GLU A 7 8.46 5.61 -11.85
C GLU A 7 8.98 5.15 -10.49
N THR A 8 8.59 5.85 -9.44
CA THR A 8 8.73 5.42 -8.06
C THR A 8 7.84 4.19 -7.89
N LYS A 9 8.14 3.12 -8.63
CA LYS A 9 7.74 1.76 -8.38
C LYS A 9 8.61 1.26 -7.25
N ILE A 10 8.52 1.93 -6.10
CA ILE A 10 8.68 1.27 -4.81
C ILE A 10 7.41 0.43 -4.62
N GLY A 11 7.14 -0.45 -5.59
CA GLY A 11 6.26 -1.59 -5.41
C GLY A 11 7.09 -2.61 -4.67
N LEU A 12 7.38 -2.34 -3.40
CA LEU A 12 7.99 -3.31 -2.50
C LEU A 12 7.11 -4.56 -2.58
N LYS A 13 7.63 -5.69 -3.08
CA LYS A 13 6.87 -6.95 -3.09
C LYS A 13 6.60 -7.46 -1.67
N SER A 14 7.40 -6.98 -0.72
CA SER A 14 7.39 -7.34 0.68
C SER A 14 7.95 -6.16 1.48
N LEU A 15 7.53 -6.04 2.72
CA LEU A 15 8.10 -5.07 3.63
C LEU A 15 9.52 -5.49 4.04
N PRO A 16 10.52 -4.59 4.01
CA PRO A 16 11.85 -4.90 4.53
C PRO A 16 11.77 -5.23 6.02
N ASP A 17 12.64 -6.12 6.48
CA ASP A 17 12.67 -6.54 7.89
C ASP A 17 13.00 -5.37 8.82
N GLU A 18 13.77 -4.39 8.35
CA GLU A 18 14.06 -3.14 9.06
C GLU A 18 12.82 -2.28 9.35
N MET A 19 11.64 -2.58 8.75
CA MET A 19 10.42 -1.86 9.14
C MET A 19 10.01 -2.10 10.58
N ARG A 20 10.42 -3.25 11.17
CA ARG A 20 10.24 -3.52 12.60
C ARG A 20 10.98 -2.53 13.49
N ASP A 21 12.09 -1.99 12.99
CA ASP A 21 12.92 -1.02 13.71
C ASP A 21 12.42 0.42 13.54
N LEU A 22 11.45 0.66 12.64
CA LEU A 22 10.80 1.96 12.43
C LEU A 22 9.77 2.26 13.53
N SER A 23 10.24 2.29 14.77
CA SER A 23 9.45 2.54 15.98
C SER A 23 8.95 3.98 16.10
N SER A 24 9.49 4.92 15.32
CA SER A 24 8.96 6.28 15.19
C SER A 24 7.84 6.41 14.15
N LEU A 25 7.56 5.36 13.36
CA LEU A 25 6.55 5.40 12.31
C LEU A 25 5.16 5.17 12.92
N GLN A 26 4.33 6.21 12.90
CA GLN A 26 2.98 6.16 13.46
C GLN A 26 1.92 5.80 12.42
N ILE A 27 2.16 6.16 11.16
CA ILE A 27 1.21 6.02 10.06
C ILE A 27 1.89 5.25 8.91
N LEU A 28 1.25 4.20 8.43
CA LEU A 28 1.63 3.45 7.24
C LEU A 28 0.49 3.50 6.22
N GLU A 29 0.81 3.88 4.98
CA GLU A 29 -0.16 3.90 3.89
C GLU A 29 0.32 3.01 2.73
N ILE A 30 -0.47 2.00 2.40
CA ILE A 30 -0.24 1.09 1.28
C ILE A 30 -1.27 1.41 0.21
N ARG A 31 -0.84 2.00 -0.90
CA ARG A 31 -1.69 2.33 -2.04
C ARG A 31 -1.27 1.55 -3.28
N ARG A 32 -2.26 1.11 -4.07
CA ARG A 32 -2.04 0.52 -5.42
C ARG A 32 -1.06 -0.66 -5.45
N CYS A 33 -0.90 -1.36 -4.33
CA CYS A 33 0.04 -2.47 -4.17
C CYS A 33 -0.72 -3.71 -3.69
N PRO A 34 -1.34 -4.49 -4.60
CA PRO A 34 -2.21 -5.61 -4.22
C PRO A 34 -1.45 -6.70 -3.45
N GLU A 35 -0.18 -6.95 -3.79
CA GLU A 35 0.67 -7.92 -3.09
C GLU A 35 0.96 -7.49 -1.65
N LEU A 36 1.33 -6.22 -1.44
CA LEU A 36 1.53 -5.67 -0.09
C LEU A 36 0.22 -5.60 0.68
N GLN A 37 -0.90 -5.25 0.05
CA GLN A 37 -2.21 -5.24 0.68
C GLN A 37 -2.57 -6.60 1.28
N ARG A 38 -2.31 -7.69 0.55
CA ARG A 38 -2.53 -9.06 1.07
C ARG A 38 -1.53 -9.43 2.16
N ARG A 39 -0.26 -9.07 1.99
CA ARG A 39 0.79 -9.42 2.95
C ARG A 39 0.75 -8.58 4.22
N CYS A 40 0.25 -7.36 4.16
CA CYS A 40 0.12 -6.44 5.28
C CYS A 40 -1.32 -6.42 5.84
N GLU A 41 -2.16 -7.36 5.41
CA GLU A 41 -3.52 -7.48 5.91
C GLU A 41 -3.50 -7.68 7.42
N LYS A 42 -4.40 -6.96 8.11
CA LYS A 42 -4.44 -6.97 9.57
C LYS A 42 -4.67 -8.38 10.10
N GLU A 43 -3.81 -8.84 11.01
CA GLU A 43 -3.86 -10.14 11.69
C GLU A 43 -3.63 -11.38 10.81
N THR A 44 -3.87 -11.30 9.50
CA THR A 44 -3.77 -12.42 8.55
C THR A 44 -2.56 -12.31 7.61
N GLY A 45 -2.01 -11.09 7.46
CA GLY A 45 -0.93 -10.80 6.53
C GLY A 45 0.43 -11.33 7.01
N GLN A 46 1.20 -11.94 6.10
CA GLN A 46 2.54 -12.48 6.39
C GLN A 46 3.54 -11.43 6.90
N ASP A 47 3.41 -10.18 6.46
CA ASP A 47 4.23 -9.04 6.87
C ASP A 47 3.53 -8.18 7.96
N TRP A 48 2.37 -8.60 8.49
CA TRP A 48 1.65 -7.85 9.54
C TRP A 48 2.49 -7.65 10.79
N ASP A 49 3.24 -8.67 11.23
CA ASP A 49 4.14 -8.58 12.40
C ASP A 49 5.25 -7.53 12.23
N LYS A 50 5.53 -7.08 11.00
CA LYS A 50 6.50 -6.01 10.75
C LYS A 50 5.93 -4.61 10.95
N ILE A 51 4.61 -4.49 10.98
CA ILE A 51 3.87 -3.22 11.05
C ILE A 51 2.87 -3.19 12.20
N ALA A 52 2.74 -4.26 12.96
CA ALA A 52 1.82 -4.37 14.09
C ALA A 52 2.09 -3.34 15.20
N HIS A 53 3.31 -2.78 15.25
CA HIS A 53 3.66 -1.69 16.17
C HIS A 53 3.17 -0.31 15.69
N ILE A 54 2.77 -0.18 14.43
CA ILE A 54 2.29 1.06 13.83
C ILE A 54 0.83 1.28 14.24
N THR A 55 0.53 2.48 14.72
CA THR A 55 -0.80 2.80 15.26
C THR A 55 -1.86 2.92 14.18
N GLU A 56 -1.52 3.54 13.04
CA GLU A 56 -2.45 3.79 11.95
C GLU A 56 -1.95 3.14 10.66
N VAL A 57 -2.65 2.09 10.20
CA VAL A 57 -2.33 1.39 8.94
C VAL A 57 -3.49 1.55 7.97
N TYR A 58 -3.24 2.21 6.85
CA TYR A 58 -4.19 2.45 5.77
C TYR A 58 -3.82 1.59 4.56
N ILE A 59 -4.70 0.67 4.19
CA ILE A 59 -4.53 -0.16 3.02
C ILE A 59 -5.59 0.25 2.01
N VAL A 60 -5.19 1.12 1.08
CA VAL A 60 -6.07 1.65 0.03
C VAL A 60 -5.84 0.80 -1.22
N GLY A 61 -6.72 -0.18 -1.40
CA GLY A 61 -6.88 -0.84 -2.69
C GLY A 61 -7.33 0.18 -3.74
N GLU A 62 -7.05 -0.10 -5.02
CA GLU A 62 -7.71 0.66 -6.08
C GLU A 62 -9.23 0.63 -5.81
N PRO A 63 -9.92 1.78 -5.82
CA PRO A 63 -11.37 1.73 -5.89
C PRO A 63 -11.69 0.86 -7.10
N MET A 64 -12.57 -0.14 -6.94
CA MET A 64 -13.20 -0.79 -8.08
C MET A 64 -13.56 0.34 -9.04
N GLU A 65 -12.96 0.27 -10.22
CA GLU A 65 -13.00 1.31 -11.24
C GLU A 65 -14.40 1.91 -11.33
N TRP A 66 -14.44 3.20 -11.63
CA TRP A 66 -15.63 4.00 -11.92
C TRP A 66 -16.45 3.47 -13.12
N GLN A 67 -16.92 2.22 -13.07
CA GLN A 67 -17.82 1.62 -14.07
C GLN A 67 -19.30 1.94 -13.80
N TYR A 68 -19.58 2.92 -12.95
CA TYR A 68 -20.88 3.59 -12.89
C TYR A 68 -20.66 5.11 -12.96
N ALA A 69 -20.10 5.57 -14.07
CA ALA A 69 -20.48 6.90 -14.55
C ALA A 69 -21.95 6.76 -15.00
N PRO A 70 -22.92 7.47 -14.40
CA PRO A 70 -24.32 7.41 -14.83
C PRO A 70 -24.39 7.76 -16.32
N PRO A 71 -25.18 7.02 -17.12
CA PRO A 71 -25.35 7.37 -18.51
C PRO A 71 -25.99 8.76 -18.56
N GLU A 72 -25.23 9.64 -19.22
CA GLU A 72 -25.72 10.72 -20.05
C GLU A 72 -26.18 11.99 -19.31
N TYR A 73 -25.32 13.01 -19.45
CA TYR A 73 -25.77 14.32 -19.90
C TYR A 73 -26.80 14.14 -21.03
N PHE A 74 -28.08 14.27 -20.67
CA PHE A 74 -29.14 14.73 -21.57
C PHE A 74 -29.53 16.15 -21.15
#